data_AF-A0A9P8XSG4-F1
#
_entry.id   AF-A0A9P8XSG4-F1
#
_cell.length_a   1.000
_cell.length_b   1.000
_cell.length_c   1.000
_cell.angle_alpha   90.00
_cell.angle_beta   90.00
_cell.angle_gamma   90.00
#
_symmetry.space_group_name_H-M   'P 1'
#
loop_
_entity.id
_entity.type
_entity.pdbx_description
1 polymer ?
#
loop_
_entity_poly.entity_id
_entity_poly.type
_entity_poly.pdbx_seq_one_letter_code
_entity_poly.pdbx_strand_id
1 'polypeptide(L)'
;DSGMEGILSCALGLAYFMTSYMPPEHNQFLHANVPLRIFLALLAGARLLYMRNPRSEAGRTLLLVLVYDGIGGLAVGMSIGNFTGR
;
A
#
# COMPACT_ATOMS: atom_id res chain seq x y z
N ASP A 1 1.21 22.41 2.09
CA ASP A 1 1.15 20.93 2.01
C ASP A 1 1.91 20.30 0.82
N SER A 2 2.52 21.08 -0.08
CA SER A 2 3.19 20.57 -1.29
C SER A 2 4.50 19.77 -1.03
N GLY A 3 5.20 20.03 0.07
CA GLY A 3 6.44 19.32 0.40
C GLY A 3 6.23 17.86 0.78
N MET A 4 5.12 17.56 1.46
CA MET A 4 4.76 16.19 1.84
C MET A 4 4.43 15.34 0.61
N GLU A 5 3.74 15.92 -0.37
CA GLU A 5 3.42 15.26 -1.64
C GLU A 5 4.68 14.95 -2.48
N GLY A 6 5.66 15.85 -2.50
CA GLY A 6 6.95 15.64 -3.16
C GLY A 6 7.76 14.49 -2.54
N ILE A 7 7.78 14.41 -1.21
CA ILE A 7 8.44 13.29 -0.50
C ILE A 7 7.72 11.98 -0.79
N LEU A 8 6.38 12.00 -0.78
CA LEU A 8 5.55 10.82 -0.99
C LEU A 8 5.67 10.29 -2.43
N SER A 9 5.77 11.17 -3.41
CA SER A 9 6.01 10.81 -4.82
C SER A 9 7.41 10.25 -5.05
N CYS A 10 8.46 10.83 -4.44
CA CYS A 10 9.81 10.25 -4.47
C CYS A 10 9.88 8.88 -3.79
N ALA A 11 9.20 8.71 -2.64
CA ALA A 11 9.15 7.43 -1.93
C ALA A 11 8.42 6.34 -2.75
N LEU A 12 7.30 6.69 -3.40
CA LEU A 12 6.58 5.78 -4.30
C LEU A 12 7.42 5.41 -5.53
N GLY A 13 8.13 6.37 -6.13
CA GLY A 13 9.02 6.13 -7.27
C GLY A 13 10.18 5.19 -6.90
N LEU A 14 10.81 5.41 -5.74
CA LEU A 14 11.86 4.55 -5.22
C LEU A 14 11.34 3.14 -4.91
N ALA A 15 10.17 3.03 -4.26
CA ALA A 15 9.56 1.74 -3.99
C ALA A 15 9.31 0.96 -5.29
N TYR A 16 8.75 1.62 -6.32
CA TYR A 16 8.52 0.99 -7.62
C TYR A 16 9.83 0.52 -8.27
N PHE A 17 10.86 1.39 -8.28
CA PHE A 17 12.18 1.06 -8.85
C PHE A 17 12.85 -0.12 -8.14
N MET A 18 12.79 -0.15 -6.81
CA MET A 18 13.33 -1.26 -6.02
C MET A 18 12.53 -2.55 -6.24
N THR A 19 11.22 -2.45 -6.50
CA THR A 19 10.40 -3.63 -6.82
C THR A 19 10.50 -4.10 -8.28
N SER A 20 10.99 -3.27 -9.21
CA SER A 20 11.06 -3.63 -10.64
C SER A 20 12.33 -4.35 -11.06
N TYR A 21 13.37 -4.35 -10.22
CA TYR A 21 14.67 -4.93 -10.57
C TYR A 21 14.67 -6.47 -10.60
N MET A 22 13.73 -7.13 -9.92
CA MET A 22 13.75 -8.58 -9.69
C MET A 22 12.37 -9.21 -9.96
N PRO A 23 12.31 -10.42 -10.55
CA PRO A 23 11.07 -11.14 -10.74
C PRO A 23 10.27 -11.24 -9.43
N PRO A 24 8.93 -11.12 -9.46
CA PRO A 24 8.10 -11.08 -8.26
C PRO A 24 8.35 -12.25 -7.30
N GLU A 25 8.75 -13.42 -7.83
CA GLU A 25 8.97 -14.65 -7.06
C GLU A 25 10.24 -14.63 -6.19
N HIS A 26 11.20 -13.75 -6.51
CA HIS A 26 12.45 -13.62 -5.76
C HIS A 26 12.60 -12.29 -5.05
N ASN A 27 11.61 -11.40 -5.20
CA ASN A 27 11.69 -10.05 -4.68
C ASN A 27 11.30 -10.01 -3.20
N GLN A 28 12.26 -10.26 -2.30
CA GLN A 28 12.05 -10.21 -0.85
C GLN A 28 11.44 -8.88 -0.36
N PHE A 29 11.74 -7.76 -1.03
CA PHE A 29 11.10 -6.48 -0.73
C PHE A 29 9.61 -6.47 -1.08
N LEU A 30 9.21 -7.10 -2.18
CA LEU A 30 7.79 -7.25 -2.53
C LEU A 30 7.07 -8.09 -1.46
N HIS A 31 7.64 -9.22 -1.06
CA HIS A 31 7.07 -10.10 -0.04
C HIS A 31 6.94 -9.40 1.33
N ALA A 32 7.94 -8.60 1.72
CA ALA A 32 7.90 -7.85 2.98
C ALA A 32 6.93 -6.65 2.95
N ASN A 33 6.75 -6.03 1.77
CA ASN A 33 5.92 -4.83 1.64
C ASN A 33 4.41 -5.17 1.52
N VAL A 34 4.06 -6.35 1.01
CA VAL A 34 2.66 -6.80 0.92
C VAL A 34 1.92 -6.80 2.27
N PRO A 35 2.43 -7.40 3.37
CA PRO A 35 1.74 -7.36 4.66
C PRO A 35 1.65 -5.93 5.22
N LEU A 36 2.64 -5.08 4.95
CA LEU A 36 2.60 -3.68 5.33
C LEU A 36 1.48 -2.93 4.60
N ARG A 37 1.31 -3.16 3.29
CA ARG A 37 0.22 -2.56 2.49
C ARG A 37 -1.16 -2.97 2.99
N ILE A 38 -1.34 -4.25 3.30
CA ILE A 38 -2.59 -4.76 3.89
C ILE A 38 -2.85 -4.10 5.25
N PHE A 39 -1.82 -3.99 6.10
CA PHE A 39 -1.95 -3.36 7.41
C PHE A 39 -2.29 -1.87 7.32
N LEU A 40 -1.64 -1.13 6.43
CA LEU A 40 -1.93 0.29 6.19
C LEU A 40 -3.33 0.50 5.60
N ALA A 41 -3.78 -0.39 4.71
CA ALA A 41 -5.15 -0.39 4.21
C ALA A 41 -6.17 -0.60 5.35
N LEU A 42 -5.93 -1.56 6.25
CA LEU A 42 -6.78 -1.78 7.43
C LEU A 42 -6.82 -0.55 8.36
N LEU A 43 -5.68 0.08 8.63
CA LEU A 43 -5.62 1.32 9.40
C LEU A 43 -6.37 2.46 8.71
N ALA A 44 -6.26 2.58 7.38
CA ALA A 44 -7.00 3.57 6.61
C ALA A 44 -8.51 3.32 6.70
N GLY A 45 -8.95 2.07 6.61
CA GLY A 45 -10.35 1.67 6.78
C GLY A 45 -10.88 1.94 8.19
N ALA A 46 -10.11 1.58 9.23
CA ALA A 46 -10.46 1.89 10.61
C ALA A 46 -10.59 3.41 10.82
N ARG A 47 -9.63 4.20 10.31
CA ARG A 47 -9.68 5.66 10.36
C ARG A 47 -10.91 6.20 9.64
N LEU A 48 -11.29 5.64 8.50
CA LEU A 48 -12.47 6.04 7.73
C LEU A 48 -13.77 5.79 8.51
N LEU A 49 -13.86 4.68 9.27
CA LEU A 49 -15.01 4.38 10.14
C LEU A 49 -15.16 5.38 11.30
N TYR A 50 -14.05 5.86 11.86
CA TYR A 50 -14.06 6.88 12.92
C TYR A 50 -14.08 8.32 12.37
N MET A 51 -14.07 8.50 11.05
CA MET A 51 -14.00 9.82 10.43
C MET A 51 -15.39 10.47 10.42
N ARG A 52 -15.49 11.64 11.05
CA ARG A 52 -16.76 12.39 11.17
C ARG A 52 -17.30 12.91 9.83
N ASN A 53 -16.45 13.07 8.81
CA ASN A 53 -16.88 13.48 7.47
C ASN A 53 -16.15 12.67 6.36
N PRO A 54 -16.62 11.44 6.07
CA PRO A 54 -15.96 10.52 5.15
C PRO A 54 -16.06 10.95 3.67
N ARG A 55 -16.90 11.94 3.34
CA ARG A 55 -17.03 12.48 1.97
C ARG A 55 -16.03 13.58 1.62
N SER A 56 -15.18 13.97 2.57
CA SER A 56 -14.10 14.93 2.28
C SER A 56 -13.06 14.31 1.33
N GLU A 57 -12.26 15.14 0.67
CA GLU A 57 -11.15 14.70 -0.20
C GLU A 57 -10.21 13.72 0.53
N ALA A 58 -9.90 13.97 1.81
CA ALA A 58 -9.12 13.06 2.64
C ALA A 58 -9.80 11.69 2.84
N GLY A 59 -11.14 11.67 2.96
CA GLY A 59 -11.91 10.44 3.05
C GLY A 59 -11.88 9.63 1.75
N ARG A 60 -11.96 10.30 0.59
CA ARG A 60 -11.82 9.66 -0.74
C ARG A 60 -10.43 9.07 -0.94
N THR A 61 -9.38 9.78 -0.52
CA THR A 61 -8.00 9.27 -0.57
C THR A 61 -7.83 8.05 0.34
N LEU A 62 -8.35 8.08 1.57
CA LEU A 62 -8.32 6.92 2.48
C LEU A 62 -9.10 5.73 1.91
N LEU A 63 -10.21 5.97 1.23
CA LEU A 63 -11.01 4.94 0.57
C LEU A 63 -10.26 4.33 -0.63
N LEU A 64 -9.58 5.17 -1.43
CA LEU A 64 -8.72 4.70 -2.52
C LEU A 64 -7.56 3.86 -1.98
N VAL A 65 -6.89 4.28 -0.91
CA VAL A 65 -5.84 3.49 -0.25
C VAL A 65 -6.41 2.16 0.25
N LEU A 66 -7.55 2.17 0.93
CA LEU A 66 -8.20 0.95 1.41
C LEU A 66 -8.51 -0.04 0.27
N VAL A 67 -9.07 0.44 -0.84
CA VAL A 67 -9.45 -0.40 -1.98
C VAL A 67 -8.21 -0.86 -2.74
N TYR A 68 -7.31 0.06 -3.09
CA TYR A 68 -6.15 -0.23 -3.94
C TYR A 68 -5.09 -1.04 -3.20
N ASP A 69 -4.68 -0.61 -2.00
CA ASP A 69 -3.67 -1.33 -1.21
C ASP A 69 -4.27 -2.54 -0.49
N GLY A 70 -5.55 -2.52 -0.12
CA GLY A 70 -6.23 -3.67 0.47
C GLY A 70 -6.44 -4.79 -0.55
N ILE A 71 -7.14 -4.50 -1.66
CA ILE A 71 -7.40 -5.53 -2.70
C ILE A 71 -6.11 -5.87 -3.44
N GLY A 72 -5.31 -4.88 -3.81
CA GLY A 72 -4.03 -5.09 -4.48
C GLY A 72 -3.04 -5.86 -3.60
N GLY A 73 -2.95 -5.52 -2.30
CA GLY A 73 -2.13 -6.24 -1.34
C GLY A 73 -2.59 -7.69 -1.14
N LEU A 74 -3.90 -7.93 -1.04
CA LEU A 74 -4.45 -9.29 -0.92
C LEU A 74 -4.24 -10.12 -2.20
N ALA A 75 -4.50 -9.55 -3.38
CA ALA A 75 -4.31 -10.23 -4.66
C ALA A 75 -2.84 -10.61 -4.88
N VAL A 76 -1.92 -9.68 -4.59
CA VAL A 76 -0.48 -9.95 -4.67
C VAL A 76 -0.06 -10.98 -3.61
N GLY A 77 -0.59 -10.89 -2.39
CA GLY A 77 -0.34 -11.87 -1.33
C GLY A 77 -0.81 -13.28 -1.70
N MET A 78 -1.97 -13.41 -2.33
CA MET A 78 -2.50 -14.69 -2.84
C MET A 78 -1.67 -15.21 -4.03
N SER A 79 -1.22 -14.34 -4.93
CA SER A 79 -0.38 -14.72 -6.06
C SER A 79 1.00 -15.20 -5.63
N ILE A 80 1.54 -14.65 -4.54
CA ILE A 80 2.87 -14.98 -4.04
C ILE A 80 2.85 -16.27 -3.20
N GLY A 81 1.74 -16.57 -2.51
CA GLY A 81 1.52 -17.81 -1.76
C GLY A 81 2.43 -18.02 -0.53
N ASN A 82 3.55 -17.32 -0.44
CA ASN A 82 4.58 -17.47 0.58
C ASN A 82 5.08 -16.09 1.04
N PHE A 83 4.52 -15.56 2.13
CA PHE A 83 4.96 -14.28 2.72
C PHE A 83 6.33 -14.35 3.41
N THR A 84 6.85 -15.56 3.57
CA THR A 84 8.18 -15.85 4.08
C THR A 84 9.19 -15.56 2.97
N GLY A 85 9.67 -14.32 2.89
CA GLY A 85 10.74 -13.91 1.97
C GLY A 85 12.09 -14.57 2.29
N ARG A 86 12.16 -15.90 2.17
CA ARG A 86 13.40 -16.68 2.22
C ARG A 86 13.91 -16.87 0.82
#